data_AF-A0A645IUQ7-F1
#
_entry.id   AF-A0A645IUQ7-F1
#
_cell.length_a   1.000
_cell.length_b   1.000
_cell.length_c   1.000
_cell.angle_alpha   90.00
_cell.angle_beta   90.00
_cell.angle_gamma   90.00
#
_symmetry.space_group_name_H-M   'P 1'
#
loop_
_entity.id
_entity.type
_entity.pdbx_description
1 polymer ?
#
loop_
_entity_poly.entity_id
_entity_poly.type
_entity_poly.pdbx_seq_one_letter_code
_entity_poly.pdbx_strand_id
1 'polypeptide(L)' 'MLSLRNSIKNKIALPSEFTFDAGMPYSTLKIYEDILDALVCAWVGIEYLNNRCCRFGDDNTTIWIPEQW' A
#
# COMPACT_ATOMS: atom_id res chain seq x y z
N MET A 1 -19.45 -2.32 2.39
CA MET A 1 -18.12 -2.96 2.54
C MET A 1 -17.80 -4.05 1.51
N LEU A 2 -18.71 -4.98 1.16
CA LEU A 2 -18.43 -6.01 0.12
C LEU A 2 -18.13 -5.44 -1.28
N SER A 3 -18.78 -4.33 -1.66
CA SER A 3 -18.61 -3.69 -2.97
C SER A 3 -17.18 -3.15 -3.20
N LEU A 4 -16.55 -2.58 -2.16
CA LEU A 4 -15.16 -2.10 -2.23
C LEU A 4 -14.17 -3.28 -2.37
N ARG A 5 -14.38 -4.36 -1.60
CA ARG A 5 -13.56 -5.58 -1.65
C ARG A 5 -13.56 -6.22 -3.05
N ASN A 6 -14.71 -6.31 -3.70
CA ASN A 6 -14.82 -6.89 -5.04
C ASN A 6 -14.28 -5.93 -6.12
N SER A 7 -14.39 -4.61 -5.92
CA SER A 7 -13.86 -3.60 -6.84
C SER A 7 -12.32 -3.57 -6.84
N ILE A 8 -11.69 -3.77 -5.68
CA ILE A 8 -10.22 -3.87 -5.55
C ILE A 8 -9.69 -5.13 -6.25
N LYS A 9 -10.33 -6.29 -6.04
CA LYS A 9 -9.92 -7.56 -6.66
C LYS A 9 -9.87 -7.53 -8.19
N ASN A 10 -10.75 -6.74 -8.82
CA ASN A 10 -10.85 -6.65 -10.27
C ASN A 10 -10.04 -5.49 -10.88
N LYS A 11 -9.54 -4.54 -10.07
CA LYS A 11 -8.79 -3.36 -10.55
C LYS A 11 -7.30 -3.43 -10.34
N ILE A 12 -6.83 -4.22 -9.37
CA ILE A 12 -5.40 -4.51 -9.26
C ILE A 12 -5.11 -5.58 -10.32
N ALA A 13 -4.69 -5.13 -11.50
CA ALA A 13 -4.05 -6.01 -12.47
C ALA A 13 -2.76 -6.50 -11.82
N LEU A 14 -2.85 -7.61 -11.10
CA LEU A 14 -1.66 -8.30 -10.63
C LEU A 14 -0.90 -8.75 -11.89
N PRO A 15 0.36 -8.35 -12.06
CA PRO A 15 1.16 -8.85 -13.18
C PRO A 15 1.14 -10.38 -13.12
N SER A 16 0.76 -11.00 -14.25
CA SER A 16 0.73 -12.45 -14.41
C SER A 16 2.04 -13.07 -13.97
N GLU A 17 1.98 -14.12 -13.12
CA GLU A 17 3.07 -15.06 -12.76
C GLU A 17 4.48 -14.47 -12.99
N PHE A 18 4.99 -13.70 -12.03
CA PHE A 18 6.34 -13.12 -12.13
C PHE A 18 7.39 -14.21 -12.01
N THR A 19 8.12 -14.48 -13.09
CA THR A 19 9.29 -15.34 -13.06
C THR A 19 10.50 -14.51 -12.64
N PHE A 20 11.04 -14.78 -11.46
CA PHE A 20 12.29 -14.17 -10.98
C PHE A 20 13.47 -14.74 -11.78
N ASP A 21 14.04 -13.95 -12.68
CA ASP A 21 15.36 -14.22 -13.27
C ASP A 21 16.44 -13.46 -12.49
N ALA A 22 17.54 -14.14 -12.15
CA ALA A 22 18.63 -13.57 -11.35
C ALA A 22 19.33 -12.38 -12.04
N GLY A 23 19.11 -12.20 -13.35
CA GLY A 23 19.62 -11.07 -14.13
C GLY A 23 18.67 -9.87 -14.28
N MET A 24 17.48 -9.89 -13.67
CA MET A 24 16.52 -8.79 -13.82
C MET A 24 17.02 -7.49 -13.15
N PRO A 25 16.91 -6.33 -13.82
CA PRO A 25 17.22 -5.05 -13.20
C PRO A 25 16.22 -4.75 -12.07
N TYR A 26 16.70 -4.20 -10.96
CA TYR A 26 15.87 -3.86 -9.79
C TYR A 26 14.70 -2.92 -10.12
N SER A 27 14.79 -2.16 -11.21
CA SER A 27 13.69 -1.33 -11.71
C SER A 27 12.42 -2.12 -12.05
N THR A 28 12.53 -3.40 -12.40
CA THR A 28 11.36 -4.26 -12.68
C THR A 28 10.54 -4.53 -11.41
N LEU A 29 11.15 -4.40 -10.23
CA LEU A 29 10.44 -4.51 -8.95
C LEU A 29 9.62 -3.26 -8.61
N LYS A 30 9.85 -2.14 -9.30
CA LYS A 30 9.22 -0.85 -9.00
C LYS A 30 7.70 -0.91 -9.04
N ILE A 31 7.13 -1.62 -10.01
CA ILE A 31 5.67 -1.76 -10.12
C ILE A 31 5.05 -2.46 -8.90
N TYR A 32 5.78 -3.40 -8.28
CA TYR A 32 5.30 -4.10 -7.08
C TYR A 32 5.39 -3.18 -5.86
N GLU A 33 6.47 -2.44 -5.75
CA GLU A 33 6.62 -1.43 -4.69
C GLU A 33 5.57 -0.32 -4.82
N ASP A 34 5.29 0.19 -6.03
CA ASP A 34 4.23 1.17 -6.28
C ASP A 34 2.85 0.67 -5.84
N ILE A 35 2.54 -0.61 -6.12
CA ILE A 35 1.27 -1.23 -5.71
C ILE A 35 1.19 -1.37 -4.20
N LEU A 36 2.28 -1.79 -3.55
CA LEU A 36 2.35 -1.91 -2.09
C LEU A 36 2.21 -0.54 -1.41
N ASP A 37 2.91 0.47 -1.91
CA ASP A 37 2.83 1.84 -1.42
C ASP A 37 1.41 2.40 -1.55
N ALA A 38 0.76 2.20 -2.69
CA ALA A 38 -0.62 2.62 -2.90
C ALA A 38 -1.59 1.92 -1.93
N LEU A 39 -1.41 0.62 -1.70
CA LEU A 39 -2.26 -0.15 -0.78
C LEU A 39 -2.08 0.30 0.67
N VAL A 40 -0.84 0.42 1.12
CA VAL A 40 -0.51 0.85 2.49
C VAL A 40 -0.99 2.29 2.72
N CYS A 41 -0.77 3.19 1.75
CA CYS A 41 -1.24 4.58 1.82
C CYS A 41 -2.77 4.66 1.93
N ALA A 42 -3.50 3.89 1.13
CA ALA A 42 -4.96 3.84 1.21
C ALA A 42 -5.45 3.32 2.57
N TRP A 43 -4.82 2.29 3.12
CA TRP A 43 -5.17 1.74 4.43
C TRP A 43 -4.92 2.75 5.55
N VAL A 44 -3.73 3.37 5.60
CA VAL A 44 -3.41 4.42 6.57
C VAL A 44 -4.38 5.59 6.47
N GLY A 45 -4.74 6.01 5.25
CA GLY A 45 -5.75 7.05 5.04
C GLY A 45 -7.13 6.68 5.62
N ILE A 46 -7.55 5.42 5.50
CA ILE A 46 -8.80 4.94 6.12
C ILE A 46 -8.71 4.97 7.65
N GLU A 47 -7.60 4.51 8.23
CA GLU A 47 -7.41 4.52 9.68
C GLU A 47 -7.35 5.96 10.24
N TYR A 48 -6.73 6.88 9.51
CA TYR A 48 -6.73 8.31 9.83
C TYR A 48 -8.15 8.87 9.87
N LEU A 49 -8.97 8.62 8.83
CA LEU A 49 -10.37 9.04 8.79
C LEU A 49 -11.22 8.43 9.90
N ASN A 50 -10.84 7.26 10.40
CA ASN A 50 -11.50 6.59 11.51
C ASN A 50 -10.99 7.04 12.90
N ASN A 51 -10.09 8.04 12.97
CA ASN A 51 -9.41 8.46 14.19
C ASN A 51 -8.68 7.31 14.91
N ARG A 52 -8.09 6.37 14.15
CA ARG A 52 -7.29 5.24 14.65
C ARG A 52 -5.84 5.28 14.17
N CYS A 53 -5.34 6.48 13.85
CA CYS A 53 -3.93 6.68 13.52
C CYS A 53 -3.27 7.62 14.52
N CYS A 54 -2.08 7.24 14.95
CA CYS A 54 -1.16 8.10 15.67
C CYS A 54 -0.16 8.74 14.71
N ARG A 55 0.24 9.96 15.06
CA ARG A 55 1.27 10.71 14.36
C ARG A 55 2.63 10.34 14.97
N PHE A 56 3.57 9.91 14.16
CA PHE A 56 4.94 9.67 14.60
C PHE A 56 5.89 10.65 13.90
N GLY A 57 6.65 11.41 14.70
CA GLY A 57 7.57 12.45 14.23
C GLY A 57 7.17 13.86 14.63
N ASP A 58 7.79 14.84 13.99
CA ASP A 58 7.58 16.27 14.25
C ASP A 58 6.64 16.93 13.22
N ASP A 59 6.44 18.24 13.36
CA ASP A 59 5.57 19.05 12.50
C ASP A 59 5.97 19.06 11.01
N ASN A 60 7.23 18.73 10.69
CA ASN A 60 7.76 18.75 9.34
C ASN A 60 7.94 17.35 8.74
N THR A 61 8.16 16.32 9.55
CA THR A 61 8.44 14.95 9.11
C THR A 61 7.58 13.95 9.86
N THR A 62 6.28 14.01 9.61
CA THR A 62 5.32 13.10 10.22
C THR A 62 4.98 11.94 9.31
N ILE A 63 4.94 10.74 9.90
CA ILE A 63 4.28 9.58 9.33
C ILE A 63 3.06 9.20 10.17
N TRP A 64 2.01 8.75 9.52
CA TRP A 64 0.78 8.30 10.17
C TRP A 64 0.79 6.79 10.28
N ILE A 65 0.58 6.27 11.49
CA ILE A 65 0.64 4.83 11.79
C ILE A 65 -0.66 4.42 12.46
N PRO A 66 -1.30 3.32 12.07
CA PRO A 66 -2.46 2.80 12.78
C PRO A 66 -2.13 2.40 14.22
N GLU A 67 -3.01 2.71 15.17
CA GLU A 67 -2.73 2.56 16.62
C GLU A 67 -2.74 1.10 17.12
N GLN A 68 -3.29 0.17 16.34
CA GLN A 68 -3.43 -1.24 16.71
C GLN A 68 -2.65 -2.12 15.72
N TRP A 69 -1.49 -2.61 16.16
CA TRP A 69 -0.68 -3.61 15.46
C TRP A 69 -0.77 -4.95 16.18
#